data_AF-A0A350P777-F1
#
_entry.id   AF-A0A350P777-F1
#
_cell.length_a   1.000
_cell.length_b   1.000
_cell.length_c   1.000
_cell.angle_alpha   90.00
_cell.angle_beta   90.00
_cell.angle_gamma   90.00
#
_symmetry.space_group_name_H-M   'P 1'
#
loop_
_entity.id
_entity.type
_entity.pdbx_description
1 polymer ?
#
loop_
_entity_poly.entity_id
_entity_poly.type
_entity_poly.pdbx_seq_one_letter_code
_entity_poly.pdbx_strand_id
1 'polypeptide(L)'
;MRKLICVLALLLPGMALAAGGNVHLDKANYDLSDKASLQRGAKLFMNYCLGCHGQQYQRYQRTFNDLGIPEELAEENLQFTGEKISDYIERSMPAESAAQWFGAAPPDLTLVARVRGADWIYTYLRSFYVDESRPFGVNNTVFPEVGMPHVLQPLQGTPRMVEEEAMVDGET
;
A
#
# COMPACT_ATOMS: atom_id res chain seq x y z
N MET A 1 -32.40 20.21 -32.40
CA MET A 1 -30.96 19.88 -32.24
C MET A 1 -30.52 19.85 -30.77
N ARG A 2 -30.79 20.87 -29.94
CA ARG A 2 -30.40 20.89 -28.51
C ARG A 2 -30.96 19.74 -27.66
N LYS A 3 -32.20 19.30 -27.93
CA LYS A 3 -32.86 18.19 -27.21
C LYS A 3 -32.25 16.81 -27.52
N LEU A 4 -31.78 16.58 -28.74
CA LEU A 4 -31.13 15.32 -29.15
C LEU A 4 -29.73 15.17 -28.52
N ILE A 5 -29.01 16.28 -28.35
CA ILE A 5 -27.70 16.32 -27.68
C ILE A 5 -27.84 15.97 -26.20
N CYS A 6 -28.89 16.46 -25.52
CA CYS A 6 -29.16 16.12 -24.12
C CYS A 6 -29.50 14.63 -23.94
N VAL A 7 -30.27 14.04 -24.85
CA VAL A 7 -30.60 12.59 -24.79
C VAL A 7 -29.37 11.72 -25.05
N LEU A 8 -28.49 12.11 -25.99
CA LEU A 8 -27.24 11.39 -26.25
C LEU A 8 -26.27 11.47 -25.06
N ALA A 9 -26.21 12.63 -24.37
CA ALA A 9 -25.41 12.82 -23.16
C ALA A 9 -25.90 12.00 -21.96
N LEU A 10 -27.21 11.73 -21.88
CA LEU A 10 -27.83 10.90 -20.84
C LEU A 10 -27.65 9.38 -21.06
N LEU A 11 -27.29 8.96 -22.28
CA LEU A 11 -27.03 7.55 -22.62
C LEU A 11 -25.55 7.16 -22.48
N LEU A 12 -24.67 8.11 -22.15
CA LEU A 12 -23.23 7.90 -21.98
C LEU A 12 -22.76 7.34 -20.62
N PRO A 13 -23.51 7.38 -19.48
CA PRO A 13 -23.01 6.81 -18.24
C PRO A 13 -23.42 5.33 -18.14
N GLY A 14 -22.56 4.43 -18.61
CA GLY A 14 -22.82 2.99 -18.46
C GLY A 14 -21.63 2.07 -18.71
N MET A 15 -20.61 2.53 -19.46
CA MET A 15 -19.38 1.78 -19.66
C MET A 15 -18.24 2.37 -18.82
N ALA A 16 -18.45 2.42 -17.51
CA ALA A 16 -17.31 2.35 -16.61
C ALA A 16 -16.80 0.90 -16.66
N LEU A 17 -15.98 0.58 -17.66
CA LEU A 17 -15.13 -0.60 -17.59
C LEU A 17 -14.26 -0.39 -16.36
N ALA A 18 -14.51 -1.17 -15.30
CA ALA A 18 -13.60 -1.28 -14.19
C ALA A 18 -12.29 -1.85 -14.73
N ALA A 19 -11.39 -0.98 -15.19
CA ALA A 19 -10.05 -1.30 -15.66
C ALA A 19 -9.11 -1.65 -14.49
N GLY A 20 -9.64 -2.22 -13.41
CA GLY A 20 -8.84 -2.97 -12.47
C GLY A 20 -8.63 -4.32 -13.12
N GLY A 21 -7.44 -4.58 -13.66
CA GLY A 21 -7.09 -5.92 -14.13
C GLY A 21 -7.50 -6.94 -13.06
N ASN A 22 -8.07 -8.07 -13.49
CA ASN A 22 -8.44 -9.19 -12.62
C ASN A 22 -7.17 -9.86 -12.05
N VAL A 23 -6.37 -9.10 -11.31
CA VAL A 23 -5.23 -9.63 -10.57
C VAL A 23 -5.82 -10.39 -9.39
N HIS A 24 -5.48 -11.67 -9.29
CA HIS A 24 -5.87 -12.48 -8.16
C HIS A 24 -5.36 -11.84 -6.86
N LEU A 25 -6.27 -11.58 -5.92
CA LEU A 25 -5.92 -11.09 -4.59
C LEU A 25 -5.96 -12.25 -3.62
N ASP A 26 -4.79 -12.56 -3.07
CA ASP A 26 -4.67 -13.55 -2.01
C ASP A 26 -5.36 -13.05 -0.74
N LYS A 27 -5.95 -13.98 0.01
CA LYS A 27 -6.59 -13.67 1.29
C LYS A 27 -5.54 -13.35 2.35
N ALA A 28 -5.66 -12.17 2.95
CA ALA A 28 -4.76 -11.71 4.01
C ALA A 28 -4.94 -12.48 5.33
N ASN A 29 -6.11 -13.10 5.55
CA ASN A 29 -6.43 -13.94 6.72
C ASN A 29 -5.99 -13.31 8.06
N TYR A 30 -6.39 -12.06 8.30
CA TYR A 30 -6.01 -11.30 9.49
C TYR A 30 -7.10 -11.32 10.57
N ASP A 31 -6.68 -11.25 11.82
CA ASP A 31 -7.55 -11.11 12.99
C ASP A 31 -7.30 -9.74 13.65
N LEU A 32 -8.35 -8.91 13.73
CA LEU A 32 -8.29 -7.58 14.35
C LEU A 32 -8.25 -7.62 15.88
N SER A 33 -8.43 -8.80 16.48
CA SER A 33 -8.29 -9.03 17.92
C SER A 33 -6.90 -9.53 18.33
N ASP A 34 -6.09 -10.05 17.39
CA ASP A 34 -4.73 -10.52 17.65
C ASP A 34 -3.78 -9.33 17.84
N LYS A 35 -3.61 -8.91 19.10
CA LYS A 35 -2.70 -7.82 19.47
C LYS A 35 -1.26 -8.09 19.08
N ALA A 36 -0.78 -9.33 19.19
CA ALA A 36 0.61 -9.64 18.83
C ALA A 36 0.84 -9.43 17.32
N SER A 37 -0.12 -9.83 16.48
CA SER A 37 -0.08 -9.56 15.04
C SER A 37 -0.13 -8.07 14.71
N LEU A 38 -1.06 -7.34 15.33
CA LEU A 38 -1.19 -5.90 15.11
C LEU A 38 0.04 -5.11 15.60
N GLN A 39 0.67 -5.50 16.70
CA GLN A 39 1.93 -4.92 17.19
C GLN A 39 3.09 -5.15 16.21
N ARG A 40 3.19 -6.35 15.60
CA ARG A 40 4.15 -6.59 14.52
C ARG A 40 3.87 -5.71 13.30
N GLY A 41 2.59 -5.53 12.95
CA GLY A 41 2.16 -4.63 11.89
C GLY A 41 2.55 -3.17 12.15
N ALA A 42 2.34 -2.68 13.38
CA ALA A 42 2.76 -1.34 13.80
C ALA A 42 4.28 -1.18 13.71
N LYS A 43 5.05 -2.14 14.21
CA LYS A 43 6.51 -2.15 14.09
C LYS A 43 6.94 -2.07 12.62
N LEU A 44 6.36 -2.87 11.74
CA LEU A 44 6.68 -2.86 10.31
C LEU A 44 6.34 -1.51 9.68
N PHE A 45 5.17 -0.95 9.97
CA PHE A 45 4.76 0.35 9.45
C PHE A 45 5.74 1.46 9.86
N MET A 46 6.08 1.55 11.15
CA MET A 46 7.00 2.58 11.65
C MET A 46 8.39 2.45 11.04
N ASN A 47 8.89 1.22 10.85
CA ASN A 47 10.26 0.99 10.39
C ASN A 47 10.44 1.01 8.85
N TYR A 48 9.39 0.67 8.08
CA TYR A 48 9.50 0.51 6.63
C TYR A 48 8.60 1.45 5.82
N CYS A 49 7.56 2.03 6.43
CA CYS A 49 6.56 2.81 5.70
C CYS A 49 6.59 4.29 6.09
N LEU A 50 6.76 4.61 7.38
CA LEU A 50 6.61 5.96 7.93
C LEU A 50 7.56 7.00 7.29
N GLY A 51 8.72 6.57 6.81
CA GLY A 51 9.65 7.46 6.12
C GLY A 51 9.03 8.17 4.91
N CYS A 52 8.16 7.47 4.17
CA CYS A 52 7.51 7.99 2.96
C CYS A 52 6.01 8.26 3.16
N HIS A 53 5.34 7.46 4.00
CA HIS A 53 3.90 7.45 4.17
C HIS A 53 3.49 7.91 5.56
N GLY A 54 2.34 8.60 5.65
CA GLY A 54 1.74 9.00 6.92
C GLY A 54 0.50 8.18 7.25
N GLN A 55 0.05 8.32 8.49
CA GLN A 55 -1.32 8.10 8.90
C GLN A 55 -1.81 9.39 9.58
N GLN A 56 -1.92 10.47 8.80
CA GLN A 56 -2.07 11.83 9.31
C GLN A 56 -3.35 12.07 10.15
N TYR A 57 -4.33 11.17 10.08
CA TYR A 57 -5.53 11.23 10.92
C TYR A 57 -5.46 10.30 12.16
N GLN A 58 -4.34 9.61 12.36
CA GLN A 58 -4.05 8.80 13.55
C GLN A 58 -3.04 9.53 14.43
N ARG A 59 -3.24 9.44 15.75
CA ARG A 59 -2.27 9.89 16.76
C ARG A 59 -1.46 8.70 17.27
N TYR A 60 -0.19 8.90 17.60
CA TYR A 60 0.66 7.84 18.16
C TYR A 60 0.03 7.23 19.42
N GLN A 61 -0.36 8.07 20.38
CA GLN A 61 -0.97 7.65 21.65
C GLN A 61 -2.17 6.72 21.44
N ARG A 62 -3.14 7.15 20.62
CA ARG A 62 -4.34 6.36 20.38
C ARG A 62 -4.02 5.05 19.70
N THR A 63 -3.16 5.09 18.68
CA THR A 63 -2.76 3.92 17.91
C THR A 63 -2.12 2.88 18.83
N PHE A 64 -1.15 3.27 19.66
CA PHE A 64 -0.42 2.35 20.51
C PHE A 64 -1.24 1.86 21.71
N ASN A 65 -2.08 2.72 22.29
CA ASN A 65 -3.01 2.31 23.35
C ASN A 65 -4.03 1.28 22.85
N ASP A 66 -4.58 1.45 21.64
CA ASP A 66 -5.47 0.46 21.03
C ASP A 66 -4.74 -0.87 20.77
N LEU A 67 -3.41 -0.87 20.64
CA LEU A 67 -2.58 -2.06 20.48
C LEU A 67 -2.04 -2.64 21.80
N GLY A 68 -2.32 -2.00 22.95
CA GLY A 68 -1.79 -2.41 24.25
C GLY A 68 -0.27 -2.24 24.36
N ILE A 69 0.32 -1.33 23.60
CA ILE A 69 1.73 -0.96 23.70
C ILE A 69 1.85 0.16 24.73
N PRO A 70 2.65 0.01 25.80
CA PRO A 70 2.90 1.09 26.76
C PRO A 70 3.44 2.34 26.08
N GLU A 71 2.92 3.51 26.45
CA GLU A 71 3.27 4.80 25.85
C GLU A 71 4.79 5.06 25.86
N GLU A 72 5.46 4.81 26.99
CA GLU A 72 6.92 4.97 27.13
C GLU A 72 7.71 4.11 26.12
N LEU A 73 7.31 2.84 25.93
CA LEU A 73 7.97 1.97 24.95
C LEU A 73 7.69 2.41 23.52
N ALA A 74 6.49 2.94 23.26
CA ALA A 74 6.11 3.46 21.97
C ALA A 74 6.89 4.73 21.61
N GLU A 75 7.01 5.69 22.54
CA GLU A 75 7.82 6.90 22.36
C GLU A 75 9.29 6.54 22.09
N GLU A 76 9.86 5.63 22.88
CA GLU A 76 11.27 5.24 22.76
C GLU A 76 11.58 4.48 21.45
N ASN A 77 10.67 3.59 21.02
CA ASN A 77 11.01 2.59 19.98
C ASN A 77 10.23 2.74 18.66
N LEU A 78 9.12 3.48 18.65
CA LEU A 78 8.16 3.48 17.53
C LEU A 78 7.72 4.90 17.09
N GLN A 79 7.97 5.94 17.87
CA GLN A 79 7.71 7.33 17.49
C GLN A 79 8.95 7.94 16.82
N PHE A 80 9.01 7.90 15.49
CA PHE A 80 10.13 8.47 14.74
C PHE A 80 9.87 9.89 14.23
N THR A 81 8.65 10.42 14.40
CA THR A 81 8.25 11.78 14.01
C THR A 81 7.38 12.42 15.10
N GLY A 82 7.20 13.75 15.02
CA GLY A 82 6.50 14.52 16.04
C GLY A 82 7.33 14.74 17.30
N GLU A 83 6.83 15.57 18.21
CA GLU A 83 7.52 15.91 19.47
C GLU A 83 6.90 15.18 20.67
N LYS A 84 5.62 14.82 20.60
CA LYS A 84 4.85 14.25 21.70
C LYS A 84 4.07 13.03 21.24
N ILE A 85 3.85 12.04 22.12
CA ILE A 85 3.00 10.89 21.78
C ILE A 85 1.56 11.29 21.41
N SER A 86 1.09 12.46 21.84
CA SER A 86 -0.21 12.98 21.43
C SER A 86 -0.25 13.42 19.96
N ASP A 87 0.88 13.56 19.27
CA ASP A 87 0.95 14.09 17.92
C ASP A 87 0.42 13.12 16.87
N TYR A 88 0.12 13.65 15.68
CA TYR A 88 -0.29 12.86 14.54
C TYR A 88 0.89 12.11 13.92
N ILE A 89 0.59 10.97 13.30
CA ILE A 89 1.58 10.13 12.62
C ILE A 89 1.82 10.70 11.23
N GLU A 90 2.66 11.73 11.17
CA GLU A 90 3.05 12.38 9.91
C GLU A 90 4.31 11.76 9.33
N ARG A 91 4.35 11.66 8.01
CA ARG A 91 5.53 11.20 7.27
C ARG A 91 6.69 12.17 7.44
N SER A 92 7.92 11.64 7.45
CA SER A 92 9.13 12.47 7.52
C SER A 92 9.45 13.18 6.20
N MET A 93 9.09 12.58 5.08
CA MET A 93 9.43 13.08 3.75
C MET A 93 8.52 14.24 3.32
N PRO A 94 9.03 15.36 2.77
CA PRO A 94 8.22 16.44 2.18
C PRO A 94 7.47 16.00 0.90
N ALA A 95 6.28 16.54 0.63
CA ALA A 95 5.44 16.07 -0.50
C ALA A 95 6.02 16.46 -1.85
N GLU A 96 6.47 17.70 -1.94
CA GLU A 96 7.01 18.28 -3.16
C GLU A 96 8.28 17.54 -3.59
N SER A 97 9.20 17.30 -2.66
CA SER A 97 10.41 16.52 -2.92
C SER A 97 10.08 15.08 -3.31
N ALA A 98 9.14 14.44 -2.63
CA ALA A 98 8.72 13.08 -2.96
C ALA A 98 8.13 12.98 -4.38
N ALA A 99 7.33 13.96 -4.80
CA ALA A 99 6.77 14.00 -6.14
C ALA A 99 7.86 14.13 -7.22
N GLN A 100 8.94 14.87 -6.94
CA GLN A 100 10.09 14.97 -7.85
C GLN A 100 10.88 13.65 -7.93
N TRP A 101 11.03 12.94 -6.81
CA TRP A 101 11.82 11.69 -6.77
C TRP A 101 11.07 10.46 -7.26
N PHE A 102 9.76 10.36 -7.00
CA PHE A 102 8.94 9.18 -7.27
C PHE A 102 7.90 9.40 -8.38
N GLY A 103 7.84 10.60 -8.97
CA GLY A 103 6.84 11.00 -9.97
C GLY A 103 5.49 11.42 -9.40
N ALA A 104 5.19 11.03 -8.16
CA ALA A 104 4.03 11.48 -7.39
C ALA A 104 4.33 11.42 -5.89
N ALA A 105 3.64 12.25 -5.10
CA ALA A 105 3.75 12.17 -3.66
C ALA A 105 3.17 10.84 -3.16
N PRO A 106 3.87 10.09 -2.29
CA PRO A 106 3.34 8.88 -1.67
C PRO A 106 2.02 9.19 -0.95
N PRO A 107 0.98 8.36 -1.14
CA PRO A 107 -0.33 8.61 -0.52
C PRO A 107 -0.26 8.45 1.00
N ASP A 108 -1.17 9.15 1.69
CA ASP A 108 -1.47 8.86 3.08
C ASP A 108 -2.16 7.50 3.21
N LEU A 109 -1.78 6.73 4.23
CA LEU A 109 -2.23 5.35 4.42
C LEU A 109 -3.25 5.20 5.55
N THR A 110 -3.80 6.28 6.11
CA THR A 110 -4.80 6.21 7.20
C THR A 110 -5.97 5.30 6.81
N LEU A 111 -6.47 5.39 5.58
CA LEU A 111 -7.68 4.69 5.12
C LEU A 111 -7.44 3.75 3.93
N VAL A 112 -6.19 3.43 3.62
CA VAL A 112 -5.88 2.61 2.43
C VAL A 112 -6.53 1.23 2.49
N ALA A 113 -6.59 0.62 3.67
CA ALA A 113 -7.27 -0.68 3.87
C ALA A 113 -8.78 -0.60 3.63
N ARG A 114 -9.41 0.57 3.86
CA ARG A 114 -10.83 0.77 3.58
C ARG A 114 -11.10 1.04 2.11
N VAL A 115 -10.20 1.75 1.44
CA VAL A 115 -10.35 2.11 0.01
C VAL A 115 -10.02 0.93 -0.90
N ARG A 116 -8.98 0.17 -0.59
CA ARG A 116 -8.46 -0.92 -1.46
C ARG A 116 -8.75 -2.32 -0.93
N GLY A 117 -9.03 -2.47 0.36
CA GLY A 117 -9.16 -3.77 1.03
C GLY A 117 -7.83 -4.32 1.56
N ALA A 118 -7.90 -5.14 2.61
CA ALA A 118 -6.72 -5.76 3.22
C ALA A 118 -6.03 -6.78 2.29
N ASP A 119 -6.83 -7.57 1.56
CA ASP A 119 -6.32 -8.54 0.56
C ASP A 119 -5.50 -7.84 -0.53
N TRP A 120 -5.90 -6.63 -0.93
CA TRP A 120 -5.14 -5.82 -1.89
C TRP A 120 -3.79 -5.41 -1.33
N ILE A 121 -3.72 -4.91 -0.10
CA ILE A 121 -2.46 -4.51 0.54
C ILE A 121 -1.54 -5.72 0.71
N TYR A 122 -2.09 -6.83 1.20
CA TYR A 122 -1.36 -8.07 1.42
C TYR A 122 -0.76 -8.65 0.15
N THR A 123 -1.52 -8.62 -0.95
CA THR A 123 -1.03 -9.09 -2.26
C THR A 123 -0.03 -8.10 -2.83
N TYR A 124 -0.36 -6.80 -2.84
CA TYR A 124 0.54 -5.74 -3.33
C TYR A 124 1.93 -5.81 -2.68
N LEU A 125 2.02 -5.98 -1.35
CA LEU A 125 3.30 -6.04 -0.64
C LEU A 125 4.12 -7.32 -0.90
N ARG A 126 3.53 -8.37 -1.49
CA ARG A 126 4.21 -9.64 -1.79
C ARG A 126 4.44 -9.88 -3.29
N SER A 127 3.89 -9.03 -4.14
CA SER A 127 3.92 -9.20 -5.59
C SER A 127 4.90 -8.28 -6.31
N PHE A 128 5.94 -7.84 -5.61
CA PHE A 128 7.09 -7.17 -6.24
C PHE A 128 7.97 -8.18 -6.96
N TYR A 129 8.45 -7.81 -8.15
CA TYR A 129 9.37 -8.61 -8.93
C TYR A 129 10.42 -7.74 -9.64
N VAL A 130 11.57 -8.31 -9.99
CA VAL A 130 12.62 -7.60 -10.74
C VAL A 130 12.11 -7.18 -12.12
N ASP A 131 12.30 -5.90 -12.42
CA ASP A 131 12.06 -5.31 -13.73
C ASP A 131 13.06 -4.16 -13.94
N GLU A 132 14.15 -4.46 -14.65
CA GLU A 132 15.27 -3.52 -14.86
C GLU A 132 14.88 -2.32 -15.74
N SER A 133 13.70 -2.35 -16.39
CA SER A 133 13.19 -1.21 -17.14
C SER A 133 12.60 -0.11 -16.25
N ARG A 134 12.32 -0.41 -14.96
CA ARG A 134 11.71 0.53 -14.01
C ARG A 134 12.77 1.33 -13.24
N PRO A 135 12.47 2.56 -12.78
CA PRO A 135 13.42 3.41 -12.06
C PRO A 135 14.06 2.78 -10.81
N PHE A 136 13.35 1.89 -10.13
CA PHE A 136 13.82 1.20 -8.92
C PHE A 136 14.18 -0.27 -9.15
N GLY A 137 14.27 -0.71 -10.43
CA GLY A 137 14.62 -2.08 -10.80
C GLY A 137 13.57 -3.13 -10.42
N VAL A 138 12.36 -2.70 -10.04
CA VAL A 138 11.25 -3.57 -9.65
C VAL A 138 9.92 -3.05 -10.21
N ASN A 139 8.99 -3.97 -10.38
CA ASN A 139 7.60 -3.70 -10.75
C ASN A 139 6.65 -4.54 -9.86
N ASN A 140 5.34 -4.41 -10.05
CA ASN A 140 4.34 -5.07 -9.21
C ASN A 140 3.17 -5.61 -10.03
N THR A 141 2.73 -6.84 -9.77
CA THR A 141 1.64 -7.45 -10.55
C THR A 141 0.26 -6.90 -10.18
N VAL A 142 0.06 -6.40 -8.96
CA VAL A 142 -1.21 -5.81 -8.49
C VAL A 142 -1.34 -4.35 -8.93
N PHE A 143 -0.22 -3.63 -9.03
CA PHE A 143 -0.18 -2.26 -9.48
C PHE A 143 0.97 -2.08 -10.50
N PRO A 144 0.72 -2.36 -11.78
CA PRO A 144 1.73 -2.25 -12.82
C PRO A 144 2.30 -0.84 -12.90
N GLU A 145 3.58 -0.75 -13.27
CA GLU A 145 4.32 0.51 -13.40
C GLU A 145 4.48 1.29 -12.09
N VAL A 146 4.41 0.59 -10.97
CA VAL A 146 4.53 1.16 -9.63
C VAL A 146 5.75 2.09 -9.49
N GLY A 147 5.53 3.26 -8.89
CA GLY A 147 6.58 4.23 -8.54
C GLY A 147 7.20 3.99 -7.15
N MET A 148 6.76 2.94 -6.45
CA MET A 148 7.25 2.56 -5.13
C MET A 148 8.42 1.58 -5.26
N PRO A 149 9.56 1.79 -4.57
CA PRO A 149 10.60 0.79 -4.46
C PRO A 149 10.13 -0.43 -3.66
N HIS A 150 10.83 -1.56 -3.75
CA HIS A 150 10.52 -2.75 -2.96
C HIS A 150 11.00 -2.59 -1.50
N VAL A 151 10.23 -1.85 -0.69
CA VAL A 151 10.62 -1.49 0.68
C VAL A 151 10.84 -2.68 1.62
N LEU A 152 10.19 -3.83 1.35
CA LEU A 152 10.34 -5.06 2.14
C LEU A 152 11.40 -6.02 1.58
N GLN A 153 12.19 -5.61 0.58
CA GLN A 153 13.25 -6.43 -0.02
C GLN A 153 14.21 -7.06 1.02
N PRO A 154 14.66 -6.37 2.08
CA PRO A 154 15.53 -6.99 3.10
C PRO A 154 14.87 -8.15 3.85
N LEU A 155 13.54 -8.23 3.85
CA LEU A 155 12.77 -9.27 4.53
C LEU A 155 12.30 -10.38 3.58
N GLN A 156 12.07 -10.06 2.31
CA GLN A 156 11.46 -10.95 1.31
C GLN A 156 12.44 -11.46 0.25
N GLY A 157 13.63 -10.84 0.13
CA GLY A 157 14.52 -11.03 -1.00
C GLY A 157 14.05 -10.26 -2.24
N THR A 158 14.52 -10.65 -3.42
CA THR A 158 14.19 -9.99 -4.68
C THR A 158 13.58 -11.02 -5.64
N PRO A 159 12.23 -11.18 -5.66
CA PRO A 159 11.57 -12.15 -6.51
C PRO A 159 11.78 -11.85 -8.00
N ARG A 160 11.84 -12.88 -8.83
CA ARG A 160 11.84 -12.78 -10.30
C ARG A 160 10.67 -13.56 -10.85
N MET A 161 10.05 -13.05 -11.91
CA MET A 161 9.02 -13.81 -12.62
C MET A 161 9.68 -15.01 -13.30
N VAL A 162 9.07 -16.18 -13.15
CA VAL A 162 9.45 -17.40 -13.85
C VAL A 162 8.22 -17.81 -14.66
N GLU A 163 8.43 -18.03 -15.95
CA GLU A 163 7.43 -18.59 -16.84
C GLU A 163 7.78 -20.07 -17.03
N GLU A 164 6.83 -20.95 -16.75
CA GLU A 164 6.96 -22.38 -16.98
C GLU A 164 5.84 -22.82 -17.92
N GLU A 165 6.21 -23.50 -19.00
CA GLU A 165 5.24 -24.18 -19.85
C GLU A 165 4.75 -25.43 -19.11
N ALA A 166 3.45 -25.49 -18.82
CA ALA A 166 2.83 -26.64 -18.20
C ALA A 166 1.88 -27.31 -19.21
N MET A 167 2.06 -28.62 -19.44
CA MET A 167 1.07 -29.39 -20.19
C MET A 167 -0.25 -29.41 -19.44
N VAL A 168 -1.30 -28.87 -20.06
CA VAL A 168 -2.68 -28.94 -19.56
C VAL A 168 -3.45 -29.85 -20.51
N ASP A 169 -3.96 -30.96 -20.00
CA ASP A 169 -4.76 -31.93 -20.76
C ASP A 169 -4.07 -32.52 -22.02
N GLY A 170 -2.74 -32.60 -22.00
CA GLY A 170 -1.94 -33.21 -23.09
C GLY A 170 -1.55 -32.24 -24.21
N GLU A 171 -1.86 -30.95 -24.06
CA GLU A 171 -1.40 -29.88 -24.93
C GLU A 171 -0.48 -28.95 -24.13
N THR A 172 0.61 -28.51 -24.77
CA THR A 172 1.58 -27.56 -24.21
C THR A 172 1.22 -26.14 -24.63
#